data_AF-A0A535P6S6-F1
#
_entry.id   AF-A0A535P6S6-F1
#
_cell.length_a   1.000
_cell.length_b   1.000
_cell.length_c   1.000
_cell.angle_alpha   90.00
_cell.angle_beta   90.00
_cell.angle_gamma   90.00
#
_symmetry.space_group_name_H-M   'P 1'
#
loop_
_entity.id
_entity.type
_entity.pdbx_description
1 polymer ?
#
loop_
_entity_poly.entity_id
_entity_poly.type
_entity_poly.pdbx_seq_one_letter_code
_entity_poly.pdbx_strand_id
1 'polypeptide(L)'
;MVLPNPHARRLSLKTVLDLLDARLLVEPQLAYLAAGRVTEAALRNLKETLTAAAANLAGEDRLLGSLNMAFHRQVAALSGNSVLAEVINSLTAVYEEEQLVVMRLYGNRERDHRQHLVILEAIANRDRELAKRRMHDHLKDVRRVLSARWKETPTPT
;
A
#
# COMPACT_ATOMS: atom_id res chain seq x y z
N MET A 1 -1.38 21.40 15.85
CA MET A 1 -1.34 22.31 14.69
C MET A 1 -0.40 21.69 13.66
N VAL A 2 -0.93 21.06 12.62
CA VAL A 2 -0.12 20.57 11.50
C VAL A 2 0.20 21.80 10.66
N LEU A 3 1.48 22.17 10.57
CA LEU A 3 1.90 23.29 9.72
C LEU A 3 1.55 22.96 8.26
N PRO A 4 0.88 23.86 7.52
CA PRO A 4 0.65 23.64 6.10
C PRO A 4 2.02 23.53 5.40
N ASN A 5 2.21 22.45 4.65
CA ASN A 5 3.43 22.22 3.89
C ASN A 5 3.52 23.25 2.73
N PRO A 6 4.51 24.16 2.73
CA PRO A 6 4.66 25.19 1.69
C PRO A 6 5.04 24.61 0.32
N HIS A 7 5.27 23.30 0.22
CA HIS A 7 5.48 22.56 -1.01
C HIS A 7 4.25 21.78 -1.48
N ALA A 8 3.03 22.24 -1.19
CA ALA A 8 1.78 21.63 -1.67
C ALA A 8 1.95 21.21 -3.14
N ARG A 9 2.18 19.91 -3.32
CA ARG A 9 2.89 19.39 -4.49
C ARG A 9 1.82 19.21 -5.55
N ARG A 10 2.00 19.79 -6.72
CA ARG A 10 1.15 19.47 -7.86
C ARG A 10 1.26 17.95 -8.06
N LEU A 11 0.12 17.26 -8.05
CA LEU A 11 0.05 15.85 -8.38
C LEU A 11 0.78 15.63 -9.71
N SER A 12 1.81 14.78 -9.70
CA SER A 12 2.59 14.47 -10.90
C SER A 12 2.93 12.99 -10.92
N LEU A 13 3.06 12.41 -12.12
CA LEU A 13 3.53 11.03 -12.24
C LEU A 13 4.84 10.84 -11.48
N LYS A 14 5.76 11.81 -11.58
CA LYS A 14 7.05 11.72 -10.91
C LYS A 14 6.84 11.53 -9.40
N THR A 15 5.99 12.34 -8.76
CA THR A 15 5.68 12.21 -7.34
C THR A 15 5.05 10.85 -7.00
N VAL A 16 4.13 10.37 -7.85
CA VAL A 16 3.49 9.04 -7.68
C VAL A 16 4.51 7.90 -7.77
N LEU A 17 5.43 7.96 -8.74
CA LEU A 17 6.48 6.95 -8.91
C LEU A 17 7.52 7.03 -7.79
N ASP A 18 7.94 8.24 -7.40
CA ASP A 18 8.84 8.46 -6.25
C ASP A 18 8.22 7.86 -4.96
N LEU A 19 6.90 8.02 -4.76
CA LEU A 19 6.18 7.40 -3.64
C LEU A 19 6.23 5.87 -3.70
N LEU A 20 5.96 5.27 -4.86
CA LEU A 20 6.03 3.81 -5.01
C LEU A 20 7.45 3.27 -4.83
N ASP A 21 8.47 4.01 -5.26
CA ASP A 21 9.88 3.66 -5.04
C ASP A 21 10.24 3.70 -3.54
N ALA A 22 9.76 4.71 -2.81
CA ALA A 22 9.92 4.77 -1.35
C ALA A 22 9.23 3.59 -0.65
N ARG A 23 7.99 3.27 -1.05
CA ARG A 23 7.24 2.13 -0.52
C ARG A 23 7.94 0.80 -0.82
N LEU A 24 8.48 0.63 -2.03
CA LEU A 24 9.25 -0.56 -2.45
C LEU A 24 10.51 -0.79 -1.61
N LEU A 25 11.16 0.28 -1.15
CA LEU A 25 12.36 0.18 -0.31
C LEU A 25 12.02 -0.26 1.11
N VAL A 26 10.87 0.16 1.64
CA VAL A 26 10.55 0.05 3.07
C VAL A 26 9.58 -1.11 3.36
N GLU A 27 8.44 -1.15 2.68
CA GLU A 27 7.33 -2.05 3.04
C GLU A 27 7.66 -3.55 2.95
N PRO A 28 8.46 -4.05 1.97
CA PRO A 28 8.83 -5.46 1.95
C PRO A 28 9.56 -5.92 3.21
N GLN A 29 10.45 -5.08 3.75
CA GLN A 29 11.16 -5.40 4.99
C GLN A 29 10.24 -5.29 6.21
N LEU A 30 9.23 -4.42 6.18
CA LEU A 30 8.20 -4.38 7.22
C LEU A 30 7.32 -5.63 7.21
N ALA A 31 6.95 -6.13 6.02
CA ALA A 31 6.21 -7.39 5.88
C ALA A 31 7.02 -8.59 6.41
N TYR A 32 8.32 -8.65 6.13
CA TYR A 32 9.25 -9.63 6.73
C TYR A 32 9.19 -9.61 8.26
N LEU A 33 9.30 -8.41 8.84
CA LEU A 33 9.31 -8.22 10.29
C LEU A 33 7.95 -8.52 10.93
N ALA A 34 6.86 -8.19 10.24
CA ALA A 34 5.48 -8.42 10.67
C ALA A 34 5.16 -9.92 10.74
N ALA A 35 5.50 -10.69 9.72
CA ALA A 35 5.34 -12.15 9.71
C ALA A 35 6.04 -12.83 10.91
N GLY A 36 7.14 -12.23 11.38
CA GLY A 36 7.86 -12.70 12.56
C GLY A 36 7.27 -12.35 13.92
N ARG A 37 6.28 -11.45 13.96
CA ARG A 37 5.72 -10.86 15.19
C ARG A 37 4.21 -10.94 15.29
N VAL A 38 3.55 -11.39 14.21
CA VAL A 38 2.10 -11.37 14.14
C VAL A 38 1.47 -12.25 15.23
N THR A 39 0.41 -11.72 15.84
CA THR A 39 -0.42 -12.43 16.82
C THR A 39 -1.76 -12.81 16.20
N GLU A 40 -2.49 -13.73 16.82
CA GLU A 40 -3.84 -14.10 16.34
C GLU A 40 -4.80 -12.90 16.31
N ALA A 41 -4.69 -11.98 17.27
CA ALA A 41 -5.48 -10.75 17.29
C ALA A 41 -5.13 -9.84 16.10
N ALA A 42 -3.84 -9.69 15.80
CA ALA A 42 -3.39 -8.93 14.64
C ALA A 42 -3.85 -9.55 13.32
N LEU A 43 -3.82 -10.88 13.20
CA LEU A 43 -4.32 -11.59 12.01
C LEU A 43 -5.81 -11.35 11.80
N ARG A 44 -6.62 -11.33 12.86
CA ARG A 44 -8.05 -11.00 12.75
C ARG A 44 -8.25 -9.59 12.21
N ASN A 45 -7.54 -8.60 12.75
CA ASN A 45 -7.66 -7.20 12.29
C ASN A 45 -7.27 -7.03 10.81
N LEU A 46 -6.19 -7.70 10.37
CA LEU A 46 -5.78 -7.70 8.96
C LEU A 46 -6.85 -8.34 8.07
N LYS A 47 -7.40 -9.49 8.50
CA LYS A 47 -8.49 -10.20 7.80
C LYS A 47 -9.74 -9.33 7.69
N GLU A 48 -10.18 -8.70 8.77
CA GLU A 48 -11.34 -7.81 8.78
C GLU A 48 -11.18 -6.64 7.82
N THR A 49 -9.98 -6.05 7.78
CA THR A 49 -9.67 -4.95 6.86
C THR A 49 -9.76 -5.40 5.40
N LEU A 50 -9.22 -6.57 5.06
CA LEU A 50 -9.33 -7.13 3.71
C LEU A 50 -10.75 -7.59 3.37
N THR A 51 -11.52 -8.12 4.32
CA THR A 51 -12.95 -8.44 4.12
C THR A 51 -13.75 -7.18 3.82
N ALA A 52 -13.51 -6.08 4.53
CA ALA A 52 -14.13 -4.80 4.23
C ALA A 52 -13.72 -4.28 2.84
N ALA A 53 -12.45 -4.44 2.45
CA ALA A 53 -11.99 -4.08 1.11
C ALA A 53 -12.69 -4.93 0.03
N ALA A 54 -12.84 -6.23 0.26
CA ALA A 54 -13.55 -7.16 -0.64
C ALA A 54 -15.01 -6.71 -0.86
N ALA A 55 -15.71 -6.31 0.21
CA ALA A 55 -17.08 -5.81 0.14
C ALA A 55 -17.21 -4.50 -0.65
N ASN A 56 -16.10 -3.76 -0.87
CA ASN A 56 -16.07 -2.47 -1.53
C ASN A 56 -15.32 -2.49 -2.87
N LEU A 57 -15.06 -3.66 -3.45
CA LEU A 57 -14.39 -3.76 -4.76
C LEU A 57 -15.16 -3.06 -5.88
N ALA A 58 -16.49 -3.02 -5.81
CA ALA A 58 -17.35 -2.26 -6.74
C ALA A 58 -17.78 -0.89 -6.19
N GLY A 59 -17.28 -0.51 -5.00
CA GLY A 59 -17.69 0.70 -4.29
C GLY A 59 -16.87 1.94 -4.65
N GLU A 60 -16.94 2.92 -3.76
CA GLU A 60 -16.27 4.20 -3.90
C GLU A 60 -14.73 4.08 -3.84
N ASP A 61 -14.06 4.82 -4.72
CA ASP A 61 -12.59 4.88 -4.79
C ASP A 61 -11.96 5.23 -3.44
N ARG A 62 -12.48 6.26 -2.76
CA ARG A 62 -11.90 6.75 -1.51
C ARG A 62 -11.98 5.71 -0.40
N LEU A 63 -13.13 5.05 -0.28
CA LEU A 63 -13.32 4.01 0.72
C LEU A 63 -12.38 2.83 0.47
N LEU A 64 -12.35 2.29 -0.76
CA LEU A 64 -11.46 1.17 -1.10
C LEU A 64 -9.98 1.55 -0.93
N GLY A 65 -9.57 2.72 -1.41
CA GLY A 65 -8.21 3.22 -1.24
C GLY A 65 -7.81 3.34 0.24
N SER A 66 -8.72 3.84 1.08
CA SER A 66 -8.49 3.95 2.52
C SER A 66 -8.30 2.59 3.21
N LEU A 67 -9.08 1.58 2.81
CA LEU A 67 -9.01 0.21 3.32
C LEU A 67 -7.72 -0.48 2.88
N ASN A 68 -7.32 -0.30 1.62
CA ASN A 68 -6.04 -0.82 1.11
C ASN A 68 -4.87 -0.18 1.88
N MET A 69 -4.88 1.13 2.10
CA MET A 69 -3.82 1.79 2.88
C MET A 69 -3.85 1.39 4.36
N ALA A 70 -5.03 1.10 4.93
CA ALA A 70 -5.13 0.59 6.29
C ALA A 70 -4.42 -0.76 6.44
N PHE A 71 -4.53 -1.66 5.46
CA PHE A 71 -3.79 -2.92 5.43
C PHE A 71 -2.28 -2.70 5.48
N HIS A 72 -1.73 -1.83 4.62
CA HIS A 72 -0.29 -1.52 4.62
C HIS A 72 0.18 -0.91 5.96
N ARG A 73 -0.59 0.00 6.55
CA ARG A 73 -0.27 0.60 7.86
C ARG A 73 -0.32 -0.42 8.99
N GLN A 74 -1.28 -1.35 8.98
CA GLN A 74 -1.35 -2.43 9.96
C GLN A 74 -0.13 -3.35 9.86
N VAL A 75 0.27 -3.75 8.64
CA VAL A 75 1.50 -4.53 8.42
C VAL A 75 2.73 -3.77 8.94
N ALA A 76 2.83 -2.47 8.67
CA ALA A 76 3.91 -1.62 9.16
C ALA A 76 3.98 -1.58 10.69
N ALA A 77 2.84 -1.42 11.36
CA ALA A 77 2.75 -1.42 12.83
C ALA A 77 3.19 -2.75 13.45
N LEU A 78 2.93 -3.87 12.76
CA LEU A 78 3.34 -5.21 13.22
C LEU A 78 4.85 -5.47 13.07
N SER A 79 5.59 -4.63 12.36
CA SER A 79 7.04 -4.78 12.19
C SER A 79 7.82 -4.66 13.50
N GLY A 80 7.23 -4.07 14.54
CA GLY A 80 7.91 -3.75 15.80
C GLY A 80 8.91 -2.60 15.70
N ASN A 81 8.94 -1.86 14.58
CA ASN A 81 9.71 -0.64 14.41
C ASN A 81 8.77 0.55 14.33
N SER A 82 8.57 1.25 15.44
CA SER A 82 7.63 2.39 15.53
C SER A 82 8.01 3.54 14.60
N VAL A 83 9.30 3.81 14.42
CA VAL A 83 9.80 4.88 13.53
C VAL A 83 9.45 4.57 12.08
N LEU A 84 9.70 3.34 11.61
CA LEU A 84 9.34 2.97 10.23
C LEU A 84 7.82 2.87 10.03
N ALA A 85 7.07 2.46 11.06
CA ALA A 85 5.61 2.49 11.01
C ALA A 85 5.10 3.94 10.84
N GLU A 86 5.69 4.90 11.56
CA GLU A 86 5.38 6.32 11.42
C GLU A 86 5.72 6.83 10.02
N VAL A 87 6.87 6.44 9.45
CA VAL A 87 7.23 6.79 8.05
C VAL A 87 6.14 6.33 7.08
N ILE A 88 5.64 5.09 7.18
CA ILE A 88 4.56 4.60 6.30
C ILE A 88 3.24 5.34 6.56
N ASN A 89 2.91 5.62 7.82
CA ASN A 89 1.72 6.41 8.15
C ASN A 89 1.80 7.81 7.53
N SER A 90 2.94 8.50 7.66
CA SER A 90 3.16 9.81 7.06
C SER A 90 3.12 9.76 5.54
N LEU A 91 3.78 8.78 4.90
CA LEU A 91 3.76 8.63 3.44
C LEU A 91 2.32 8.39 2.94
N THR A 92 1.55 7.53 3.61
CA THR A 92 0.19 7.21 3.16
C THR A 92 -0.83 8.32 3.47
N ALA A 93 -0.58 9.17 4.48
CA ALA A 93 -1.44 10.31 4.80
C ALA A 93 -1.11 11.57 3.98
N VAL A 94 0.18 11.89 3.81
CA VAL A 94 0.60 13.09 3.06
C VAL A 94 0.31 12.94 1.57
N TYR A 95 0.41 11.72 1.04
CA TYR A 95 0.22 11.42 -0.38
C TYR A 95 -1.12 10.70 -0.66
N GLU A 96 -2.17 11.03 0.09
CA GLU A 96 -3.49 10.38 -0.06
C GLU A 96 -4.02 10.49 -1.51
N GLU A 97 -3.93 11.67 -2.12
CA GLU A 97 -4.40 11.90 -3.49
C GLU A 97 -3.57 11.12 -4.52
N GLU A 98 -2.25 11.02 -4.35
CA GLU A 98 -1.40 10.15 -5.17
C GLU A 98 -1.78 8.68 -5.01
N GLN A 99 -2.12 8.22 -3.81
CA GLN A 99 -2.55 6.83 -3.59
C GLN A 99 -3.90 6.53 -4.27
N LEU A 100 -4.82 7.50 -4.31
CA LEU A 100 -6.06 7.38 -5.10
C LEU A 100 -5.76 7.28 -6.59
N VAL A 101 -4.79 8.06 -7.08
CA VAL A 101 -4.32 7.98 -8.46
C VAL A 101 -3.66 6.63 -8.75
N VAL A 102 -2.85 6.10 -7.83
CA VAL A 102 -2.27 4.74 -7.94
C VAL A 102 -3.37 3.72 -8.12
N MET A 103 -4.39 3.74 -7.26
CA MET A 103 -5.48 2.77 -7.31
C MET A 103 -6.27 2.86 -8.63
N ARG A 104 -6.64 4.08 -9.06
CA ARG A 104 -7.35 4.31 -10.33
C ARG A 104 -6.54 3.86 -11.54
N LEU A 105 -5.27 4.26 -11.59
CA LEU A 105 -4.39 3.92 -12.71
C LEU A 105 -4.00 2.45 -12.71
N TYR A 106 -3.89 1.79 -11.57
CA TYR A 106 -3.70 0.33 -11.54
C TYR A 106 -4.90 -0.38 -12.20
N GLY A 107 -6.12 0.10 -11.90
CA GLY A 107 -7.34 -0.21 -12.65
C GLY A 107 -7.72 -1.68 -12.67
N ASN A 108 -7.27 -2.46 -11.69
CA ASN A 108 -7.67 -3.85 -11.47
C ASN A 108 -7.80 -4.14 -9.97
N ARG A 109 -8.95 -3.74 -9.42
CA ARG A 109 -9.24 -3.82 -7.98
C ARG A 109 -9.21 -5.27 -7.46
N GLU A 110 -9.72 -6.23 -8.23
CA GLU A 110 -9.72 -7.65 -7.85
C GLU A 110 -8.29 -8.21 -7.77
N ARG A 111 -7.43 -7.86 -8.73
CA ARG A 111 -6.03 -8.27 -8.71
C ARG A 111 -5.27 -7.66 -7.53
N ASP A 112 -5.52 -6.38 -7.23
CA ASP A 112 -4.93 -5.70 -6.08
C ASP A 112 -5.28 -6.44 -4.78
N HIS A 113 -6.56 -6.71 -4.61
CA HIS A 113 -7.08 -7.42 -3.44
C HIS A 113 -6.50 -8.84 -3.32
N ARG A 114 -6.43 -9.60 -4.42
CA ARG A 114 -5.77 -10.93 -4.41
C ARG A 114 -4.30 -10.85 -4.04
N GLN A 115 -3.59 -9.79 -4.44
CA GLN A 115 -2.20 -9.56 -4.02
C GLN A 115 -2.11 -9.29 -2.51
N HIS A 116 -3.03 -8.54 -1.92
CA HIS A 116 -3.07 -8.37 -0.46
C HIS A 116 -3.37 -9.68 0.27
N LEU A 117 -4.26 -10.52 -0.26
CA LEU A 117 -4.56 -11.83 0.33
C LEU A 117 -3.35 -12.76 0.37
N VAL A 118 -2.53 -12.83 -0.69
CA VAL A 118 -1.31 -13.66 -0.68
C VAL A 118 -0.22 -13.11 0.25
N ILE A 119 -0.20 -11.80 0.51
CA ILE A 119 0.67 -11.19 1.54
C ILE A 119 0.18 -11.61 2.93
N LEU A 120 -1.12 -11.48 3.18
CA LEU A 120 -1.74 -11.88 4.45
C LEU A 120 -1.50 -13.37 4.74
N GLU A 121 -1.64 -14.24 3.74
CA GLU A 121 -1.38 -15.67 3.87
C GLU A 121 0.07 -15.94 4.30
N ALA A 122 1.04 -15.29 3.67
CA ALA A 122 2.45 -15.43 4.04
C ALA A 122 2.72 -14.96 5.48
N ILE A 123 2.09 -13.85 5.90
CA ILE A 123 2.17 -13.35 7.28
C ILE A 123 1.52 -14.34 8.24
N ALA A 124 0.34 -14.90 7.92
CA ALA A 124 -0.37 -15.88 8.74
C ALA A 124 0.44 -17.16 8.95
N ASN A 125 1.14 -17.61 7.91
CA ASN A 125 2.05 -18.76 7.95
C ASN A 125 3.39 -18.43 8.61
N ARG A 126 3.60 -17.18 9.05
CA ARG A 126 4.85 -16.66 9.63
C ARG A 126 6.08 -16.85 8.72
N ASP A 127 5.85 -16.98 7.41
CA ASP A 127 6.91 -17.08 6.41
C ASP A 127 7.40 -15.67 6.06
N ARG A 128 8.46 -15.26 6.77
CA ARG A 128 9.02 -13.91 6.65
C ARG A 128 9.53 -13.60 5.25
N GLU A 129 10.20 -14.56 4.63
CA GLU A 129 10.78 -14.39 3.30
C GLU A 129 9.71 -14.35 2.22
N LEU A 130 8.67 -15.18 2.35
CA LEU A 130 7.53 -15.11 1.44
C LEU A 130 6.76 -13.80 1.62
N ALA A 131 6.51 -13.34 2.85
CA ALA A 131 5.82 -12.07 3.10
C ALA A 131 6.58 -10.90 2.47
N LYS A 132 7.91 -10.87 2.61
CA LYS A 132 8.79 -9.90 1.94
C LYS A 132 8.62 -9.92 0.43
N ARG A 133 8.76 -11.10 -0.19
CA ARG A 133 8.64 -11.27 -1.64
C ARG A 133 7.27 -10.84 -2.15
N ARG A 134 6.19 -11.27 -1.49
CA ARG A 134 4.82 -10.93 -1.90
C ARG A 134 4.54 -9.42 -1.84
N MET A 135 5.02 -8.75 -0.79
CA MET A 135 4.88 -7.29 -0.67
C MET A 135 5.70 -6.56 -1.76
N HIS A 136 6.94 -7.01 -2.00
CA HIS A 136 7.76 -6.46 -3.08
C HIS A 136 7.10 -6.65 -4.46
N ASP A 137 6.60 -7.85 -4.75
CA ASP A 137 6.00 -8.17 -6.05
C ASP A 137 4.71 -7.38 -6.29
N HIS A 138 3.89 -7.21 -5.25
CA HIS A 138 2.70 -6.35 -5.30
C HIS A 138 3.06 -4.90 -5.68
N LEU A 139 3.98 -4.26 -4.94
CA LEU A 139 4.36 -2.87 -5.21
C LEU A 139 5.07 -2.70 -6.56
N LYS A 140 5.91 -3.68 -6.94
CA LYS A 140 6.61 -3.69 -8.24
C LYS A 140 5.63 -3.79 -9.39
N ASP A 141 4.59 -4.60 -9.25
CA ASP A 141 3.54 -4.76 -10.24
C ASP A 141 2.70 -3.49 -10.39
N VAL A 142 2.27 -2.88 -9.28
CA VAL A 142 1.57 -1.59 -9.26
C VAL A 142 2.41 -0.53 -9.99
N ARG A 143 3.68 -0.37 -9.61
CA ARG A 143 4.61 0.58 -10.23
C ARG A 143 4.77 0.35 -11.74
N ARG A 144 4.90 -0.91 -12.17
CA ARG A 144 5.04 -1.28 -13.58
C ARG A 144 3.80 -0.89 -14.38
N VAL A 145 2.60 -1.20 -13.88
CA VAL A 145 1.34 -0.86 -14.54
C VAL A 145 1.18 0.66 -14.66
N LEU A 146 1.46 1.41 -13.60
CA LEU A 146 1.39 2.87 -13.60
C LEU A 146 2.37 3.48 -14.60
N SER A 147 3.61 2.98 -14.63
CA SER A 147 4.63 3.46 -15.57
C SER A 147 4.25 3.21 -17.03
N ALA A 148 3.55 2.11 -17.33
CA ALA A 148 3.07 1.79 -18.67
C ALA A 148 1.88 2.68 -19.07
N ARG A 149 0.83 2.71 -18.24
CA ARG A 149 -0.39 3.48 -18.54
C ARG A 149 -0.15 4.98 -18.65
N TRP A 150 0.81 5.52 -17.91
CA TRP A 150 1.15 6.94 -18.06
C TRP A 150 1.84 7.26 -19.39
N LYS A 151 2.67 6.37 -19.94
CA LYS A 151 3.28 6.58 -21.26
C LYS A 151 2.23 6.64 -22.38
N GLU A 152 1.07 6.04 -22.15
CA GLU A 152 -0.06 5.98 -23.08
C GLU A 152 -1.01 7.19 -22.94
N THR A 153 -0.94 7.94 -21.82
CA THR A 153 -1.75 9.15 -21.61
C THR A 153 -1.02 10.38 -22.14
N PRO A 154 -1.61 11.21 -23.02
CA PRO A 154 -1.00 12.46 -23.47
C PRO A 154 -0.68 13.33 -22.25
N THR A 155 0.53 13.91 -22.21
CA THR A 155 0.85 14.91 -21.19
C THR A 155 -0.10 16.10 -21.41
N PRO A 156 -0.88 16.54 -20.39
CA PRO A 156 -1.65 17.76 -20.55
C PRO A 156 -0.65 18.90 -20.75
N THR A 157 -0.70 19.53 -21.93
CA THR A 157 -0.02 20.80 -22.22
C THR A 157 -0.42 21.89 -21.25
#